data_AF-A0AAE3CEW5-F1
#
_entry.id   AF-A0AAE3CEW5-F1
#
_cell.length_a   1.000
_cell.length_b   1.000
_cell.length_c   1.000
_cell.angle_alpha   90.00
_cell.angle_beta   90.00
_cell.angle_gamma   90.00
#
_symmetry.space_group_name_H-M   'P 1'
#
loop_
_entity.id
_entity.type
_entity.pdbx_description
1 polymer ?
#
loop_
_entity_poly.entity_id
_entity_poly.type
_entity_poly.pdbx_seq_one_letter_code
_entity_poly.pdbx_strand_id
1 'polypeptide(L)'
;FLDECEARAKLCDHGPYEIGENEILVFSEILHIYDGGKPHFPWSATEAKAPHSNIACAYRLKGVKAKFDDFSTMTTEPVDYTGKITGVALFTRKGEKVEPLDLDILGAFNEFAQSAQAELYMRFSEWDKRQRLLAGAFAYCYGYARYTNFVGITDQINWDLTERTMKKYVPYFMENDFDPAIPRLFRSEEEKKDDPSLYYIAQD
;
A
#
# COMPACT_ATOMS: atom_id res chain seq x y z
N PHE A 1 4.94 -0.09 -6.63
CA PHE A 1 5.67 1.02 -5.98
C PHE A 1 5.38 2.33 -6.67
N LEU A 2 5.73 2.53 -7.96
CA LEU A 2 5.48 3.81 -8.64
C LEU A 2 4.00 4.24 -8.65
N ASP A 3 3.09 3.30 -8.85
CA ASP A 3 1.64 3.58 -8.81
C ASP A 3 1.19 4.18 -7.46
N GLU A 4 1.90 3.88 -6.37
CA GLU A 4 1.68 4.41 -5.02
C GLU A 4 2.66 5.55 -4.68
N CYS A 5 3.21 6.23 -5.69
CA CYS A 5 4.22 7.29 -5.49
C CYS A 5 5.41 6.83 -4.62
N GLU A 6 5.93 5.62 -4.89
CA GLU A 6 7.00 4.94 -4.14
C GLU A 6 6.59 4.41 -2.74
N ALA A 7 5.33 4.57 -2.32
CA ALA A 7 4.81 3.92 -1.13
C ALA A 7 4.50 2.43 -1.39
N ARG A 8 4.26 1.70 -0.29
CA ARG A 8 3.96 0.25 -0.30
C ARG A 8 2.51 -0.05 0.08
N ALA A 9 1.61 0.92 -0.03
CA ALA A 9 0.27 0.87 0.58
C ALA A 9 -0.68 -0.18 -0.03
N LYS A 10 -0.36 -0.74 -1.20
CA LYS A 10 -1.07 -1.84 -1.87
C LYS A 10 -0.56 -3.23 -1.51
N LEU A 11 0.59 -3.33 -0.84
CA LEU A 11 1.10 -4.59 -0.31
C LEU A 11 0.55 -4.75 1.10
N CYS A 12 -0.28 -5.77 1.31
CA CYS A 12 -0.92 -6.02 2.57
C CYS A 12 -0.70 -7.48 2.97
N ASP A 13 -0.10 -7.68 4.14
CA ASP A 13 0.02 -8.97 4.76
C ASP A 13 -1.14 -9.22 5.73
N HIS A 14 -1.66 -10.45 5.79
CA HIS A 14 -2.68 -10.81 6.77
C HIS A 14 -2.44 -12.18 7.40
N GLY A 15 -2.83 -12.30 8.68
CA GLY A 15 -2.57 -13.45 9.54
C GLY A 15 -2.13 -13.02 10.96
N PRO A 16 -1.44 -13.91 11.70
CA PRO A 16 -1.27 -15.33 11.40
C PRO A 16 -2.57 -16.08 11.69
N TYR A 17 -2.92 -17.03 10.82
CA TYR A 17 -4.00 -17.98 11.11
C TYR A 17 -3.39 -19.29 11.56
N GLU A 18 -3.71 -19.75 12.77
CA GLU A 18 -3.27 -21.06 13.24
C GLU A 18 -3.95 -22.17 12.45
N ILE A 19 -3.15 -23.08 11.88
CA ILE A 19 -3.66 -24.18 11.06
C ILE A 19 -3.15 -25.56 11.52
N GLY A 20 -2.37 -25.60 12.59
CA GLY A 20 -1.85 -26.83 13.17
C GLY A 20 -0.84 -26.57 14.27
N GLU A 21 -0.29 -27.65 14.82
CA GLU A 21 0.75 -27.55 15.85
C GLU A 21 2.02 -26.92 15.26
N ASN A 22 2.36 -25.72 15.76
CA ASN A 22 3.52 -24.95 15.32
C ASN A 22 3.49 -24.62 13.80
N GLU A 23 2.30 -24.51 13.23
CA GLU A 23 2.08 -24.14 11.83
C GLU A 23 1.07 -22.99 11.72
N ILE A 24 1.47 -21.96 10.97
CA ILE A 24 0.65 -20.79 10.68
C ILE A 24 0.45 -20.64 9.18
N LEU A 25 -0.67 -20.05 8.80
CA LEU A 25 -0.93 -19.54 7.47
C LEU A 25 -0.83 -18.02 7.50
N VAL A 26 -0.02 -17.47 6.60
CA VAL A 26 0.07 -16.03 6.35
C VAL A 26 -0.16 -15.78 4.88
N PHE A 27 -0.57 -14.56 4.57
CA PHE A 27 -0.80 -14.14 3.20
C PHE A 27 -0.08 -12.83 2.95
N SER A 28 0.50 -12.70 1.77
CA SER A 28 0.97 -11.42 1.22
C SER A 28 0.17 -11.11 -0.03
N GLU A 29 -0.59 -10.02 -0.01
CA GLU A 29 -1.50 -9.63 -1.07
C GLU A 29 -1.09 -8.31 -1.71
N ILE A 30 -1.13 -8.26 -3.04
CA ILE A 30 -1.02 -7.02 -3.80
C ILE A 30 -2.43 -6.66 -4.28
N LEU A 31 -2.92 -5.52 -3.82
CA LEU A 31 -4.27 -5.02 -4.08
C LEU A 31 -4.29 -3.94 -5.16
N HIS A 32 -5.48 -3.71 -5.74
CA HIS A 32 -5.77 -2.57 -6.61
C HIS A 32 -4.82 -2.43 -7.81
N ILE A 33 -4.42 -3.57 -8.38
CA ILE A 33 -3.63 -3.63 -9.61
C ILE A 33 -4.53 -3.25 -10.78
N TYR A 34 -4.01 -2.50 -11.74
CA TYR A 34 -4.77 -2.14 -12.92
C TYR A 34 -4.96 -3.35 -13.85
N ASP A 35 -6.19 -3.79 -14.03
CA ASP A 35 -6.59 -4.93 -14.88
C ASP A 35 -7.38 -4.48 -16.14
N GLY A 36 -7.41 -3.17 -16.42
CA GLY A 36 -8.23 -2.59 -17.48
C GLY A 36 -9.56 -2.02 -16.99
N GLY A 37 -9.93 -2.23 -15.72
CA GLY A 37 -11.12 -1.66 -15.09
C GLY A 37 -10.96 -0.21 -14.61
N LYS A 38 -11.68 0.15 -13.54
CA LYS A 38 -11.56 1.47 -12.91
C LYS A 38 -10.19 1.57 -12.23
N PRO A 39 -9.34 2.56 -12.58
CA PRO A 39 -8.04 2.71 -11.96
C PRO A 39 -8.17 3.18 -10.51
N HIS A 40 -7.23 2.76 -9.66
CA HIS A 40 -7.22 3.13 -8.24
C HIS A 40 -6.88 4.63 -8.05
N PHE A 41 -5.89 5.11 -8.79
CA PHE A 41 -5.56 6.53 -8.89
C PHE A 41 -5.75 7.03 -10.33
N PRO A 42 -5.87 8.36 -10.54
CA PRO A 42 -5.97 8.93 -11.89
C PRO A 42 -4.83 8.53 -12.83
N TRP A 43 -3.65 8.19 -12.29
CA TRP A 43 -2.49 7.74 -13.06
C TRP A 43 -2.31 6.22 -13.09
N SER A 44 -3.13 5.41 -12.42
CA SER A 44 -2.93 3.96 -12.39
C SER A 44 -3.27 3.26 -13.70
N ALA A 45 -4.06 3.91 -14.56
CA ALA A 45 -4.36 3.36 -15.87
C ALA A 45 -3.07 3.28 -16.71
N THR A 46 -2.81 2.10 -17.26
CA THR A 46 -1.69 1.83 -18.16
C THR A 46 -2.17 1.05 -19.38
N GLU A 47 -1.37 0.98 -20.44
CA GLU A 47 -1.71 0.12 -21.57
C GLU A 47 -1.60 -1.37 -21.19
N ALA A 48 -0.64 -1.68 -20.32
CA ALA A 48 -0.49 -2.99 -19.71
C ALA A 48 -1.66 -3.28 -18.74
N LYS A 49 -2.19 -4.50 -18.77
CA LYS A 49 -3.29 -4.92 -17.91
C LYS A 49 -2.92 -6.21 -17.19
N ALA A 50 -3.07 -6.20 -15.88
CA ALA A 50 -2.89 -7.41 -15.10
C ALA A 50 -4.02 -8.41 -15.40
N PRO A 51 -3.76 -9.72 -15.26
CA PRO A 51 -4.81 -10.72 -15.43
C PRO A 51 -5.92 -10.59 -14.36
N HIS A 52 -5.58 -10.08 -13.18
CA HIS A 52 -6.53 -9.79 -12.10
C HIS A 52 -6.15 -8.51 -11.35
N SER A 53 -7.14 -7.84 -10.76
CA SER A 53 -6.95 -6.63 -9.94
C SER A 53 -6.25 -6.86 -8.60
N ASN A 54 -6.05 -8.13 -8.20
CA ASN A 54 -5.30 -8.51 -7.02
C ASN A 54 -4.70 -9.91 -7.19
N ILE A 55 -3.62 -10.15 -6.44
CA ILE A 55 -3.02 -11.47 -6.25
C ILE A 55 -2.58 -11.61 -4.79
N ALA A 56 -3.03 -12.67 -4.13
CA ALA A 56 -2.63 -13.04 -2.79
C ALA A 56 -1.80 -14.32 -2.83
N CYS A 57 -0.60 -14.27 -2.24
CA CYS A 57 0.24 -15.45 -2.03
C CYS A 57 0.08 -15.93 -0.59
N ALA A 58 -0.44 -17.14 -0.42
CA ALA A 58 -0.58 -17.79 0.87
C ALA A 58 0.63 -18.68 1.15
N TYR A 59 1.25 -18.49 2.31
CA TYR A 59 2.36 -19.30 2.78
C TYR A 59 1.96 -20.07 4.02
N ARG A 60 2.11 -21.39 3.96
CA ARG A 60 2.11 -22.22 5.17
C ARG A 60 3.52 -22.24 5.75
N LEU A 61 3.67 -21.78 6.98
CA LEU A 61 4.95 -21.65 7.67
C LEU A 61 4.99 -22.54 8.91
N LYS A 62 6.10 -23.28 9.09
CA LYS A 62 6.31 -24.14 10.26
C LYS A 62 7.42 -23.63 11.19
N GLY A 63 7.10 -23.48 12.48
CA GLY A 63 8.06 -22.97 13.46
C GLY A 63 8.47 -21.54 13.18
N VAL A 64 7.50 -20.71 12.80
CA VAL A 64 7.63 -19.27 12.58
C VAL A 64 6.59 -18.57 13.44
N LYS A 65 7.00 -17.50 14.12
CA LYS A 65 6.06 -16.57 14.75
C LYS A 65 5.92 -15.37 13.83
N ALA A 66 4.70 -14.89 13.63
CA ALA A 66 4.42 -13.69 12.85
C ALA A 66 3.62 -12.68 13.68
N LYS A 67 3.92 -11.40 13.50
CA LYS A 67 3.18 -10.26 14.06
C LYS A 67 2.85 -9.30 12.93
N PHE A 68 1.71 -8.64 13.05
CA PHE A 68 1.18 -7.72 12.05
C PHE A 68 0.92 -6.38 12.73
N ASP A 69 1.26 -5.29 12.07
CA ASP A 69 0.87 -3.96 12.51
C ASP A 69 -0.53 -3.56 12.00
N ASP A 70 -1.00 -2.39 12.42
CA ASP A 70 -2.31 -1.86 12.04
C ASP A 70 -2.43 -1.52 10.54
N PHE A 71 -1.30 -1.57 9.81
CA PHE A 71 -1.20 -1.25 8.38
C PHE A 71 -0.86 -2.47 7.52
N SER A 72 -1.05 -3.68 8.08
CA SER A 72 -0.84 -4.94 7.36
C SER A 72 0.62 -5.21 6.98
N THR A 73 1.58 -4.72 7.76
CA THR A 73 3.00 -5.11 7.63
C THR A 73 3.29 -6.32 8.51
N MET A 74 3.82 -7.39 7.93
CA MET A 74 4.25 -8.56 8.69
C MET A 74 5.71 -8.46 9.16
N THR A 75 5.94 -8.86 10.41
CA THR A 75 7.27 -9.16 10.96
C THR A 75 7.31 -10.60 11.46
N THR A 76 8.44 -11.28 11.32
CA THR A 76 8.56 -12.71 11.59
C THR A 76 9.79 -13.05 12.43
N GLU A 77 9.69 -14.14 13.19
CA GLU A 77 10.80 -14.79 13.89
C GLU A 77 10.85 -16.27 13.46
N PRO A 78 11.90 -16.72 12.73
CA PRO A 78 13.02 -15.92 12.19
C PRO A 78 12.58 -14.92 11.10
N VAL A 79 13.38 -13.87 10.89
CA VAL A 79 13.14 -12.84 9.87
C VAL A 79 13.13 -13.43 8.46
N ASP A 80 14.08 -14.32 8.16
CA ASP A 80 14.05 -15.13 6.95
C ASP A 80 13.34 -16.46 7.25
N TYR A 81 12.09 -16.55 6.79
CA TYR A 81 11.25 -17.73 6.93
C TYR A 81 11.23 -18.60 5.67
N THR A 82 12.03 -18.31 4.64
CA THR A 82 11.99 -19.01 3.33
C THR A 82 12.16 -20.52 3.49
N GLY A 83 13.14 -20.95 4.31
CA GLY A 83 13.37 -22.36 4.62
C GLY A 83 12.32 -23.02 5.53
N LYS A 84 11.32 -22.26 5.98
CA LYS A 84 10.20 -22.72 6.82
C LYS A 84 8.87 -22.81 6.07
N ILE A 85 8.86 -22.48 4.79
CA ILE A 85 7.68 -22.61 3.92
C ILE A 85 7.44 -24.10 3.65
N THR A 86 6.26 -24.61 4.01
CA THR A 86 5.85 -25.99 3.76
C THR A 86 4.69 -26.09 2.76
N GLY A 87 4.20 -24.97 2.25
CA GLY A 87 3.16 -24.91 1.22
C GLY A 87 2.98 -23.49 0.70
N VAL A 88 2.63 -23.38 -0.57
CA VAL A 88 2.34 -22.12 -1.27
C VAL A 88 1.08 -22.30 -2.10
N ALA A 89 0.22 -21.27 -2.11
CA ALA A 89 -0.92 -21.19 -3.01
C ALA A 89 -1.14 -19.73 -3.44
N LEU A 90 -1.68 -19.53 -4.63
CA LEU A 90 -2.07 -18.21 -5.12
C LEU A 90 -3.59 -18.11 -5.15
N PHE A 91 -4.08 -16.91 -4.88
CA PHE A 91 -5.49 -16.60 -4.91
C PHE A 91 -5.74 -15.24 -5.57
N THR A 92 -6.92 -15.08 -6.13
CA THR A 92 -7.49 -13.79 -6.51
C THR A 92 -8.87 -13.62 -5.90
N ARG A 93 -9.40 -12.40 -5.94
CA ARG A 93 -10.74 -12.09 -5.46
C ARG A 93 -11.58 -11.45 -6.55
N LYS A 94 -12.78 -11.99 -6.78
CA LYS A 94 -13.81 -11.42 -7.66
C LYS A 94 -15.06 -11.13 -6.84
N GLY A 95 -15.22 -9.87 -6.46
CA GLY A 95 -16.27 -9.46 -5.51
C GLY A 95 -16.04 -10.13 -4.15
N GLU A 96 -17.01 -10.92 -3.70
CA GLU A 96 -16.93 -11.66 -2.42
C GLU A 96 -16.29 -13.06 -2.57
N LYS A 97 -16.00 -13.50 -3.79
CA LYS A 97 -15.46 -14.84 -4.05
C LYS A 97 -13.94 -14.81 -4.10
N VAL A 98 -13.33 -15.73 -3.35
CA VAL A 98 -11.89 -16.03 -3.45
C VAL A 98 -11.72 -17.25 -4.33
N GLU A 99 -10.87 -17.13 -5.34
CA GLU A 99 -10.61 -18.19 -6.33
C GLU A 99 -9.12 -18.54 -6.31
N PRO A 100 -8.75 -19.84 -6.31
CA PRO A 100 -7.36 -20.25 -6.44
C PRO A 100 -6.83 -19.92 -7.84
N LEU A 101 -5.54 -19.64 -7.92
CA LEU A 101 -4.81 -19.46 -9.17
C LEU A 101 -3.69 -20.49 -9.30
N ASP A 102 -3.43 -20.91 -10.52
CA ASP A 102 -2.25 -21.70 -10.86
C ASP A 102 -0.98 -20.82 -10.83
N LEU A 103 0.18 -21.42 -10.55
CA LEU A 103 1.45 -20.68 -10.42
C LEU A 103 1.98 -20.12 -11.75
N ASP A 104 1.49 -20.64 -12.88
CA ASP A 104 1.88 -20.18 -14.22
C ASP A 104 1.44 -18.72 -14.51
N ILE A 105 0.41 -18.23 -13.80
CA ILE A 105 -0.06 -16.84 -13.89
C ILE A 105 1.00 -15.81 -13.49
N LEU A 106 2.02 -16.21 -12.71
CA LEU A 106 3.07 -15.31 -12.24
C LEU A 106 3.87 -14.70 -13.40
N GLY A 107 4.01 -15.41 -14.53
CA GLY A 107 4.63 -14.87 -15.73
C GLY A 107 3.88 -13.65 -16.27
N ALA A 108 2.55 -13.74 -16.38
CA ALA A 108 1.70 -12.65 -16.85
C ALA A 108 1.72 -11.45 -15.88
N PHE A 109 1.71 -11.68 -14.58
CA PHE A 109 1.86 -10.60 -13.59
C PHE A 109 3.24 -9.92 -13.68
N ASN A 110 4.30 -10.69 -13.90
CA ASN A 110 5.65 -10.13 -14.06
C ASN A 110 5.77 -9.28 -15.33
N GLU A 111 5.25 -9.74 -16.47
CA GLU A 111 5.20 -8.97 -17.72
C GLU A 111 4.40 -7.67 -17.55
N PHE A 112 3.24 -7.75 -16.91
CA PHE A 112 2.45 -6.58 -16.54
C PHE A 112 3.27 -5.62 -15.67
N ALA A 113 3.88 -6.12 -14.59
CA ALA A 113 4.60 -5.29 -13.64
C ALA A 113 5.76 -4.53 -14.30
N GLN A 114 6.52 -5.20 -15.17
CA GLN A 114 7.62 -4.58 -15.93
C GLN A 114 7.10 -3.48 -16.87
N SER A 115 6.04 -3.78 -17.63
CA SER A 115 5.48 -2.85 -18.61
C SER A 115 4.83 -1.63 -17.93
N ALA A 116 3.99 -1.87 -16.92
CA ALA A 116 3.34 -0.81 -16.15
C ALA A 116 4.35 0.05 -15.39
N GLN A 117 5.40 -0.56 -14.82
CA GLN A 117 6.49 0.18 -14.16
C GLN A 117 7.21 1.11 -15.15
N ALA A 118 7.55 0.64 -16.35
CA ALA A 118 8.20 1.45 -17.36
C ALA A 118 7.31 2.64 -17.80
N GLU A 119 6.02 2.39 -18.04
CA GLU A 119 5.07 3.42 -18.43
C GLU A 119 4.87 4.48 -17.33
N LEU A 120 4.64 4.03 -16.10
CA LEU A 120 4.50 4.92 -14.94
C LEU A 120 5.78 5.72 -14.69
N TYR A 121 6.96 5.11 -14.87
CA TYR A 121 8.23 5.79 -14.74
C TYR A 121 8.34 6.94 -15.73
N MET A 122 8.06 6.69 -17.02
CA MET A 122 8.07 7.73 -18.05
C MET A 122 7.08 8.84 -17.71
N ARG A 123 5.83 8.48 -17.36
CA ARG A 123 4.80 9.44 -16.94
C ARG A 123 5.25 10.32 -15.78
N PHE A 124 5.83 9.74 -14.74
CA PHE A 124 6.26 10.47 -13.54
C PHE A 124 7.52 11.31 -13.79
N SER A 125 8.37 10.87 -14.71
CA SER A 125 9.56 11.63 -15.12
C SER A 125 9.20 12.98 -15.75
N GLU A 126 8.06 13.05 -16.45
CA GLU A 126 7.54 14.24 -17.10
C GLU A 126 6.78 15.18 -16.14
N TRP A 127 6.43 14.69 -14.94
CA TRP A 127 5.73 15.50 -13.95
C TRP A 127 6.63 16.57 -13.35
N ASP A 128 6.07 17.77 -13.23
CA ASP A 128 6.68 18.85 -12.46
C ASP A 128 6.61 18.59 -10.94
N LYS A 129 7.30 19.43 -10.16
CA LYS A 129 7.32 19.33 -8.69
C LYS A 129 5.91 19.37 -8.09
N ARG A 130 5.02 20.19 -8.65
CA ARG A 130 3.65 20.37 -8.14
C ARG A 130 2.82 19.12 -8.38
N GLN A 131 2.90 18.52 -9.56
CA GLN A 131 2.22 17.27 -9.88
C GLN A 131 2.66 16.14 -8.95
N ARG A 132 3.98 15.99 -8.73
CA ARG A 132 4.53 14.98 -7.80
C ARG A 132 4.05 15.19 -6.37
N LEU A 133 4.04 16.44 -5.90
CA LEU A 133 3.56 16.79 -4.57
C LEU A 133 2.08 16.46 -4.39
N LEU A 134 1.24 16.83 -5.36
CA LEU A 134 -0.19 16.56 -5.33
C LEU A 134 -0.49 15.06 -5.40
N ALA A 135 0.23 14.32 -6.25
CA ALA A 135 0.07 12.87 -6.35
C ALA A 135 0.39 12.17 -5.03
N GLY A 136 1.51 12.52 -4.38
CA GLY A 136 1.85 11.98 -3.06
C GLY A 136 0.82 12.32 -1.98
N ALA A 137 0.39 13.58 -1.91
CA ALA A 137 -0.65 14.00 -0.97
C ALA A 137 -1.99 13.28 -1.22
N PHE A 138 -2.37 13.12 -2.49
CA PHE A 138 -3.59 12.41 -2.87
C PHE A 138 -3.50 10.92 -2.53
N ALA A 139 -2.39 10.24 -2.81
CA ALA A 139 -2.22 8.82 -2.50
C ALA A 139 -2.42 8.53 -1.00
N TYR A 140 -1.84 9.36 -0.13
CA TYR A 140 -2.03 9.22 1.32
C TYR A 140 -3.45 9.55 1.78
N CYS A 141 -4.12 10.53 1.17
CA CYS A 141 -5.53 10.82 1.47
C CYS A 141 -6.44 9.66 1.02
N TYR A 142 -6.24 9.18 -0.20
CA TYR A 142 -7.01 8.09 -0.80
C TYR A 142 -6.69 6.74 -0.16
N GLY A 143 -5.62 6.61 0.62
CA GLY A 143 -5.31 5.40 1.38
C GLY A 143 -6.46 4.93 2.25
N TYR A 144 -7.32 5.83 2.74
CA TYR A 144 -8.53 5.50 3.50
C TYR A 144 -9.66 4.89 2.65
N ALA A 145 -9.56 4.92 1.32
CA ALA A 145 -10.51 4.30 0.42
C ALA A 145 -10.68 2.82 0.74
N ARG A 146 -9.63 2.14 1.21
CA ARG A 146 -9.69 0.75 1.68
C ARG A 146 -10.82 0.49 2.68
N TYR A 147 -11.03 1.39 3.65
CA TYR A 147 -12.07 1.26 4.68
C TYR A 147 -13.46 1.55 4.11
N THR A 148 -13.58 2.60 3.30
CA THR A 148 -14.85 2.99 2.68
C THR A 148 -15.32 1.95 1.65
N ASN A 149 -14.39 1.22 1.04
CA ASN A 149 -14.67 0.18 0.06
C ASN A 149 -15.32 -1.04 0.73
N PHE A 150 -14.91 -1.37 1.97
CA PHE A 150 -15.55 -2.43 2.75
C PHE A 150 -17.05 -2.21 2.99
N VAL A 151 -17.49 -0.95 3.04
CA VAL A 151 -18.91 -0.59 3.27
C VAL A 151 -19.60 -0.02 2.03
N GLY A 152 -18.94 -0.04 0.86
CA GLY A 152 -19.53 0.34 -0.42
C GLY A 152 -19.81 1.85 -0.59
N ILE A 153 -19.10 2.72 0.13
CA ILE A 153 -19.32 4.18 0.06
C ILE A 153 -18.16 4.96 -0.59
N THR A 154 -17.11 4.28 -1.07
CA THR A 154 -15.91 4.95 -1.63
C THR A 154 -16.23 6.02 -2.67
N ASP A 155 -17.20 5.73 -3.55
CA ASP A 155 -17.59 6.62 -4.64
C ASP A 155 -18.50 7.78 -4.19
N GLN A 156 -18.95 7.76 -2.93
CA GLN A 156 -19.73 8.82 -2.31
C GLN A 156 -18.84 9.84 -1.57
N ILE A 157 -17.57 9.50 -1.35
CA ILE A 157 -16.61 10.35 -0.65
C ILE A 157 -15.95 11.31 -1.63
N ASN A 158 -15.88 12.59 -1.24
CA ASN A 158 -15.02 13.54 -1.91
C ASN A 158 -13.56 13.31 -1.49
N TRP A 159 -12.74 12.82 -2.42
CA TRP A 159 -11.32 12.56 -2.22
C TRP A 159 -10.41 13.73 -2.60
N ASP A 160 -10.97 14.86 -3.02
CA ASP A 160 -10.19 16.04 -3.33
C ASP A 160 -9.39 16.51 -2.11
N LEU A 161 -8.17 16.97 -2.36
CA LEU A 161 -7.35 17.58 -1.33
C LEU A 161 -8.06 18.82 -0.78
N THR A 162 -8.07 18.95 0.54
CA THR A 162 -8.75 20.05 1.22
C THR A 162 -8.24 21.42 0.78
N GLU A 163 -9.08 22.45 0.89
CA GLU A 163 -8.68 23.83 0.63
C GLU A 163 -7.46 24.25 1.47
N ARG A 164 -7.38 23.79 2.72
CA ARG A 164 -6.21 24.00 3.60
C ARG A 164 -4.95 23.42 2.98
N THR A 165 -4.99 22.18 2.49
CA THR A 165 -3.88 21.56 1.78
C THR A 165 -3.45 22.37 0.57
N MET A 166 -4.41 22.77 -0.26
CA MET A 166 -4.13 23.48 -1.51
C MET A 166 -3.62 24.91 -1.30
N LYS A 167 -4.09 25.63 -0.28
CA LYS A 167 -3.74 27.05 -0.05
C LYS A 167 -2.56 27.25 0.90
N LYS A 168 -2.33 26.35 1.86
CA LYS A 168 -1.27 26.48 2.87
C LYS A 168 -0.08 25.57 2.58
N TYR A 169 -0.31 24.26 2.50
CA TYR A 169 0.79 23.29 2.48
C TYR A 169 1.40 23.13 1.10
N VAL A 170 0.61 23.12 0.03
CA VAL A 170 1.14 23.01 -1.34
C VAL A 170 2.11 24.16 -1.66
N PRO A 171 1.77 25.45 -1.46
CA PRO A 171 2.71 26.55 -1.69
C PRO A 171 3.98 26.44 -0.84
N TYR A 172 3.83 26.07 0.44
CA TYR A 172 4.99 25.88 1.34
C TYR A 172 5.98 24.85 0.79
N PHE A 173 5.50 23.66 0.39
CA PHE A 173 6.36 22.58 -0.11
C PHE A 173 6.81 22.78 -1.57
N MET A 174 6.26 23.75 -2.30
CA MET A 174 6.85 24.18 -3.57
C MET A 174 8.20 24.87 -3.33
N GLU A 175 8.34 25.62 -2.23
CA GLU A 175 9.54 26.38 -1.88
C GLU A 175 10.47 25.66 -0.89
N ASN A 176 9.95 24.69 -0.14
CA ASN A 176 10.67 23.98 0.93
C ASN A 176 10.61 22.47 0.70
N ASP A 177 11.73 21.77 0.87
CA ASP A 177 11.81 20.31 0.71
C ASP A 177 11.71 19.56 2.05
N PHE A 178 11.60 20.29 3.16
CA PHE A 178 11.62 19.73 4.51
C PHE A 178 10.39 20.14 5.30
N ASP A 179 9.69 19.15 5.87
CA ASP A 179 8.62 19.42 6.83
C ASP A 179 9.24 19.65 8.22
N PRO A 180 9.04 20.83 8.85
CA PRO A 180 9.56 21.13 10.18
C PRO A 180 8.98 20.22 11.28
N ALA A 181 7.98 19.40 11.00
CA ALA A 181 7.48 18.36 11.89
C ALA A 181 8.34 17.09 11.87
N ILE A 182 9.15 16.82 10.83
CA ILE A 182 9.98 15.60 10.72
C ILE A 182 10.92 15.39 11.93
N PRO A 183 11.63 16.41 12.45
CA PRO A 183 12.48 16.24 13.64
C PRO A 183 11.74 15.69 14.86
N ARG A 184 10.41 15.89 14.94
CA ARG A 184 9.58 15.42 16.06
C ARG A 184 9.52 13.89 16.13
N LEU A 185 9.66 13.21 14.99
CA LEU A 185 9.66 11.74 14.91
C LEU A 185 10.88 11.11 15.58
N PHE A 186 11.96 11.89 15.75
CA PHE A 186 13.22 11.44 16.35
C PHE A 186 13.40 11.86 17.81
N ARG A 187 12.37 12.44 18.43
CA ARG A 187 12.38 12.78 19.87
C ARG A 187 12.48 11.52 20.72
N SER A 188 13.20 11.62 21.84
CA SER A 188 13.23 10.61 22.88
C SER A 188 11.88 10.45 23.57
N GLU A 189 11.66 9.32 24.25
CA GLU A 189 10.44 9.07 25.04
C GLU A 189 10.25 10.08 26.18
N GLU A 190 11.33 10.71 26.65
CA GLU A 190 11.28 11.76 27.68
C GLU A 190 10.79 13.08 27.07
N GLU A 191 11.35 13.49 25.92
CA GLU A 191 10.91 14.70 25.18
C GLU A 191 9.46 14.59 24.67
N LYS A 192 8.97 13.38 24.38
CA LYS A 192 7.57 13.15 23.97
C LYS A 192 6.57 13.31 25.12
N LYS A 193 6.99 13.09 26.37
CA LYS A 193 6.12 13.25 27.55
C LYS A 193 5.88 14.72 27.89
N ASP A 194 6.87 15.56 27.65
CA ASP A 194 6.81 17.00 27.97
C ASP A 194 6.04 17.81 26.92
N ASP A 195 5.98 17.33 25.67
CA ASP A 195 5.18 17.89 24.58
C ASP A 195 4.50 16.77 23.77
N PRO A 196 3.25 16.40 24.10
CA PRO A 196 2.51 15.31 23.44
C PRO A 196 2.00 15.70 22.04
N SER A 197 2.63 16.66 21.36
CA SER A 197 2.26 17.12 20.00
C SER A 197 2.23 16.06 18.91
N LEU A 198 2.67 14.82 19.19
CA LEU A 198 2.38 13.63 18.37
C LEU A 198 0.88 13.45 18.09
N TYR A 199 -0.02 13.92 18.97
CA TYR A 199 -1.48 13.87 18.77
C TYR A 199 -2.08 15.13 18.13
N TYR A 200 -1.30 16.19 17.95
CA TYR A 200 -1.75 17.50 17.47
C TYR A 200 -1.17 17.80 16.08
N ILE A 201 -1.35 16.86 15.14
CA ILE A 201 -0.91 16.97 13.73
C ILE A 201 -1.51 18.22 13.05
N ALA A 202 -2.53 18.85 13.63
CA ALA A 202 -3.01 20.16 13.25
C ALA A 202 -3.42 20.98 14.49
N GLN A 203 -2.47 21.61 15.17
CA GLN A 203 -2.77 22.82 15.95
C GLN A 203 -2.41 24.06 15.13
N ASP A 204 -3.22 24.28 14.08
CA ASP A 204 -3.68 25.62 13.70
C ASP A 204 -5.18 25.51 13.42
#